data_AF-A0A662CA81-F1
#
_entry.id   AF-A0A662CA81-F1
#
_cell.length_a   1.000
_cell.length_b   1.000
_cell.length_c   1.000
_cell.angle_alpha   90.00
_cell.angle_beta   90.00
_cell.angle_gamma   90.00
#
_symmetry.space_group_name_H-M   'P 1'
#
loop_
_entity.id
_entity.type
_entity.pdbx_description
1 polymer ?
#
loop_
_entity_poly.entity_id
_entity_poly.type
_entity_poly.pdbx_seq_one_letter_code
_entity_poly.pdbx_strand_id
1 'polypeptide(L)'
;MKHMNRTDIVGVDLFPTPTASSKKLTPQQRFAINYQLIQDALERTFGHKTLLHKIQYEVVTDPKKWKYPGVLAYCTTKAKPIKIVYGPEVYKAIMKGEITNRKEFRAYEAMVHENLHALVGDAKYNSLFEEGSTELLAQRFVLNNVQMPKRLREELLKKPEYTYEPFVKNVASIALLMADGDPVKAMRWLERTKT
;
A
#
# COMPACT_ATOMS: atom_id res chain seq x y z
N MET A 1 -15.17 -16.20 -13.37
CA MET A 1 -14.04 -15.24 -13.53
C MET A 1 -12.78 -16.05 -13.75
N LYS A 2 -12.03 -15.82 -14.84
CA LYS A 2 -10.72 -16.46 -15.05
C LYS A 2 -9.76 -15.94 -13.98
N HIS A 3 -9.15 -16.83 -13.22
CA HIS A 3 -8.05 -16.47 -12.32
C HIS A 3 -6.91 -15.89 -13.15
N MET A 4 -6.47 -14.66 -12.83
CA MET A 4 -5.29 -14.04 -13.45
C MET A 4 -4.08 -14.94 -13.19
N ASN A 5 -3.43 -15.37 -14.27
CA ASN A 5 -2.30 -16.27 -14.19
C ASN A 5 -1.02 -15.48 -13.88
N ARG A 6 -0.05 -16.17 -13.27
CA ARG A 6 1.28 -15.64 -12.89
C ARG A 6 2.05 -14.99 -14.06
N THR A 7 1.67 -15.31 -15.30
CA THR A 7 2.23 -14.80 -16.56
C THR A 7 1.48 -13.60 -17.15
N ASP A 8 0.33 -13.21 -16.61
CA ASP A 8 -0.37 -11.98 -17.03
C ASP A 8 0.31 -10.71 -16.47
N ILE A 9 1.27 -10.90 -15.55
CA ILE A 9 2.07 -9.86 -14.88
C ILE A 9 3.13 -9.24 -15.80
N VAL A 10 3.34 -9.79 -17.00
CA VAL A 10 4.39 -9.32 -17.93
C VAL A 10 3.87 -8.39 -19.04
N GLY A 11 2.57 -8.07 -19.07
CA GLY A 11 1.95 -7.45 -20.23
C GLY A 11 0.82 -6.45 -19.96
N VAL A 12 0.96 -5.55 -18.98
CA VAL A 12 0.09 -4.37 -18.87
C VAL A 12 0.92 -3.10 -18.91
N ASP A 13 1.11 -2.56 -20.11
CA ASP A 13 1.26 -1.11 -20.27
C ASP A 13 -0.12 -0.51 -20.07
N LEU A 14 -0.29 0.39 -19.10
CA LEU A 14 -1.36 1.38 -19.08
C LEU A 14 -0.99 2.44 -18.04
N PHE A 15 -0.39 3.54 -18.53
CA PHE A 15 -0.15 4.83 -17.89
C PHE A 15 0.03 4.83 -16.37
N PRO A 16 1.25 5.05 -15.83
CA PRO A 16 1.34 5.41 -14.43
C PRO A 16 0.44 6.61 -14.17
N THR A 17 -0.21 6.62 -13.00
CA THR A 17 -0.92 7.78 -12.47
C THR A 17 -0.22 9.09 -12.92
N PRO A 18 -0.79 9.87 -13.87
CA PRO A 18 -0.06 10.97 -14.49
C PRO A 18 0.18 12.04 -13.45
N THR A 19 1.43 12.21 -13.04
CA THR A 19 1.70 13.09 -11.93
C THR A 19 1.82 14.53 -12.37
N ALA A 20 1.30 15.41 -11.53
CA ALA A 20 1.32 16.83 -11.80
C ALA A 20 2.75 17.36 -11.64
N SER A 21 3.59 17.20 -12.67
CA SER A 21 4.99 17.65 -12.66
C SER A 21 5.15 19.13 -13.01
N SER A 22 4.04 19.83 -13.29
CA SER A 22 4.05 21.23 -13.70
C SER A 22 4.72 22.12 -12.65
N LYS A 23 5.73 22.88 -13.08
CA LYS A 23 6.40 23.91 -12.27
C LYS A 23 5.45 25.05 -11.87
N LYS A 24 4.27 25.15 -12.49
CA LYS A 24 3.25 26.16 -12.16
C LYS A 24 2.44 25.80 -10.91
N LEU A 25 2.52 24.56 -10.43
CA LEU A 25 1.82 24.11 -9.23
C LEU A 25 2.71 24.23 -8.00
N THR A 26 2.12 24.64 -6.88
CA THR A 26 2.80 24.59 -5.58
C THR A 26 3.06 23.14 -5.17
N PRO A 27 4.09 22.89 -4.32
CA PRO A 27 4.32 21.57 -3.72
C PRO A 27 3.05 20.90 -3.16
N GLN A 28 2.23 21.67 -2.43
CA GLN A 28 0.99 21.18 -1.84
C GLN A 28 -0.05 20.81 -2.90
N GLN A 29 -0.18 21.61 -3.97
CA GLN A 29 -1.07 21.29 -5.08
C GLN A 29 -0.63 20.01 -5.81
N ARG A 30 0.67 19.85 -6.06
CA ARG A 30 1.22 18.62 -6.67
C ARG A 30 0.92 17.40 -5.81
N PHE A 31 1.16 17.49 -4.50
CA PHE A 31 0.82 16.41 -3.58
C PHE A 31 -0.67 16.08 -3.64
N ALA A 32 -1.55 17.08 -3.53
CA ALA A 32 -3.00 16.87 -3.50
C ALA A 32 -3.51 16.20 -4.79
N ILE A 33 -3.00 16.61 -5.96
CA ILE A 33 -3.37 15.99 -7.23
C ILE A 33 -2.86 14.55 -7.30
N ASN A 34 -1.59 14.31 -7.00
CA ASN A 34 -1.02 12.96 -7.04
C ASN A 34 -1.69 12.03 -6.03
N TYR A 35 -2.02 12.56 -4.84
CA TYR A 35 -2.80 11.86 -3.82
C TYR A 35 -4.16 11.44 -4.39
N GLN A 36 -4.93 12.38 -4.95
CA GLN A 36 -6.25 12.08 -5.51
C GLN A 36 -6.18 11.02 -6.61
N LEU A 37 -5.19 11.10 -7.49
CA LEU A 37 -5.07 10.13 -8.56
C LEU A 37 -4.74 8.71 -8.05
N ILE A 38 -3.96 8.60 -6.97
CA ILE A 38 -3.71 7.32 -6.28
C ILE A 38 -5.00 6.80 -5.63
N GLN A 39 -5.77 7.67 -4.96
CA GLN A 39 -7.08 7.31 -4.39
C GLN A 39 -8.02 6.78 -5.47
N ASP A 40 -8.15 7.48 -6.60
CA ASP A 40 -9.02 7.05 -7.70
C ASP A 40 -8.58 5.68 -8.25
N ALA A 41 -7.26 5.43 -8.32
CA ALA A 41 -6.72 4.14 -8.75
C ALA A 41 -7.00 3.03 -7.72
N LEU A 42 -6.89 3.32 -6.42
CA LEU A 42 -7.27 2.41 -5.33
C LEU A 42 -8.76 2.05 -5.43
N GLU A 43 -9.64 3.04 -5.60
CA GLU A 43 -11.07 2.83 -5.79
C GLU A 43 -11.39 1.95 -7.00
N ARG A 44 -10.73 2.19 -8.14
CA ARG A 44 -10.88 1.35 -9.34
C ARG A 44 -10.41 -0.08 -9.10
N THR A 45 -9.34 -0.27 -8.35
CA THR A 45 -8.73 -1.58 -8.11
C THR A 45 -9.53 -2.41 -7.11
N PHE A 46 -10.06 -1.78 -6.04
CA PHE A 46 -10.68 -2.48 -4.93
C PHE A 46 -12.21 -2.28 -4.83
N GLY A 47 -12.82 -1.46 -5.69
CA GLY A 47 -14.28 -1.41 -5.86
C GLY A 47 -15.07 -0.60 -4.82
N HIS A 48 -14.41 0.18 -3.97
CA HIS A 48 -15.03 0.88 -2.83
C HIS A 48 -15.24 2.39 -3.06
N LYS A 49 -15.98 2.76 -4.13
CA LYS A 49 -16.19 4.15 -4.62
C LYS A 49 -16.74 5.19 -3.63
N THR A 50 -17.11 4.81 -2.40
CA THR A 50 -17.80 5.70 -1.44
C THR A 50 -17.05 5.89 -0.13
N LEU A 51 -15.90 5.23 0.07
CA LEU A 51 -15.16 5.22 1.34
C LEU A 51 -13.90 6.10 1.32
N LEU A 52 -13.15 6.16 0.21
CA LEU A 52 -11.90 6.95 0.17
C LEU A 52 -12.12 8.45 0.24
N HIS A 53 -13.17 8.99 -0.41
CA HIS A 53 -13.50 10.41 -0.34
C HIS A 53 -13.86 10.91 1.08
N LYS A 54 -14.04 10.00 2.05
CA LYS A 54 -14.29 10.32 3.46
C LYS A 54 -13.01 10.28 4.31
N ILE A 55 -11.88 9.86 3.75
CA ILE A 55 -10.59 9.88 4.41
C ILE A 55 -10.07 11.31 4.37
N GLN A 56 -9.89 11.89 5.56
CA GLN A 56 -9.10 13.10 5.70
C GLN A 56 -7.62 12.73 5.71
N TYR A 57 -6.78 13.62 5.18
CA TYR A 57 -5.35 13.47 5.33
C TYR A 57 -4.72 14.73 5.92
N GLU A 58 -3.63 14.53 6.65
CA GLU A 58 -2.69 15.57 7.05
C GLU A 58 -1.30 15.22 6.54
N VAL A 59 -0.52 16.24 6.21
CA VAL A 59 0.85 16.04 5.77
C VAL A 59 1.81 16.86 6.61
N VAL A 60 2.78 16.19 7.23
CA VAL A 60 3.87 16.83 7.94
C VAL A 60 5.04 17.02 6.98
N THR A 61 5.31 18.26 6.60
CA THR A 61 6.36 18.58 5.60
C THR A 61 7.75 18.78 6.22
N ASP A 62 7.80 19.16 7.50
CA ASP A 62 9.04 19.42 8.25
C ASP A 62 9.44 18.18 9.07
N PRO A 63 10.60 17.55 8.80
CA PRO A 63 11.12 16.43 9.59
C PRO A 63 11.22 16.70 11.08
N LYS A 64 11.48 17.96 11.51
CA LYS A 64 11.57 18.31 12.92
C LYS A 64 10.22 18.25 13.64
N LYS A 65 9.11 18.33 12.90
CA LYS A 65 7.75 18.22 13.42
C LYS A 65 7.23 16.77 13.41
N TRP A 66 7.96 15.85 12.80
CA TRP A 66 7.59 14.44 12.76
C TRP A 66 7.96 13.74 14.07
N LYS A 67 6.96 13.29 14.82
CA LYS A 67 7.12 12.76 16.18
C LYS A 67 7.42 11.26 16.23
N TYR A 68 7.37 10.56 15.09
CA TYR A 68 7.45 9.09 15.03
C TYR A 68 8.62 8.63 14.14
N PRO A 69 9.87 8.61 14.65
CA PRO A 69 11.02 8.12 13.90
C PRO A 69 10.78 6.72 13.32
N GLY A 70 11.10 6.52 12.04
CA GLY A 70 10.92 5.23 11.36
C GLY A 70 9.50 4.92 10.88
N VAL A 71 8.49 5.69 11.32
CA VAL A 71 7.11 5.58 10.80
C VAL A 71 6.94 6.54 9.63
N LEU A 72 6.36 6.06 8.52
CA LEU A 72 6.17 6.85 7.30
C LEU A 72 4.77 7.46 7.19
N ALA A 73 3.77 6.75 7.69
CA ALA A 73 2.38 7.16 7.74
C ALA A 73 1.69 6.46 8.91
N TYR A 74 0.58 7.01 9.39
CA TYR A 74 -0.28 6.32 10.37
C TYR A 74 -1.72 6.84 10.31
N CYS A 75 -2.67 5.96 10.62
CA CYS A 75 -4.06 6.31 10.82
C CYS A 75 -4.37 6.73 12.27
N THR A 76 -5.13 7.81 12.48
CA THR A 76 -5.69 8.16 13.80
C THR A 76 -7.02 7.42 13.98
N THR A 77 -6.97 6.24 14.58
CA THR A 77 -8.03 5.22 14.59
C THR A 77 -9.29 5.51 15.43
N LYS A 78 -9.57 6.74 15.88
CA LYS A 78 -10.67 7.00 16.84
C LYS A 78 -11.77 7.97 16.41
N ALA A 79 -11.64 8.65 15.28
CA ALA A 79 -12.65 9.61 14.82
C ALA A 79 -13.21 9.21 13.47
N LYS A 80 -14.52 9.40 13.28
CA LYS A 80 -15.13 9.57 11.95
C LYS A 80 -15.19 11.08 11.71
N PRO A 81 -14.60 11.60 10.61
CA PRO A 81 -13.94 10.88 9.52
C PRO A 81 -12.57 10.29 9.89
N ILE A 82 -12.22 9.17 9.25
CA ILE A 82 -10.88 8.56 9.37
C ILE A 82 -9.86 9.59 8.90
N LYS A 83 -8.79 9.79 9.68
CA LYS A 83 -7.70 10.70 9.32
C LYS A 83 -6.37 9.95 9.25
N ILE A 84 -5.68 10.06 8.12
CA ILE A 84 -4.34 9.51 7.90
C ILE A 84 -3.34 10.65 7.94
N VAL A 85 -2.24 10.47 8.68
CA VAL A 85 -1.16 11.45 8.77
C VAL A 85 0.07 10.91 8.03
N TYR A 86 0.51 11.66 7.02
CA TYR A 86 1.67 11.33 6.21
C TYR A 86 2.91 12.09 6.67
N GLY A 87 4.02 11.36 6.80
CA GLY A 87 5.30 11.94 7.16
C GLY A 87 6.00 12.67 6.01
N PRO A 88 7.12 13.35 6.31
CA PRO A 88 7.85 14.17 5.32
C PRO A 88 8.35 13.37 4.12
N GLU A 89 8.67 12.10 4.31
CA GLU A 89 9.19 11.24 3.24
C GLU A 89 8.09 10.85 2.26
N VAL A 90 6.90 10.51 2.77
CA VAL A 90 5.69 10.30 1.96
C VAL A 90 5.35 11.57 1.21
N TYR A 91 5.31 12.72 1.88
CA TYR A 91 5.07 14.00 1.22
C TYR A 91 6.00 14.24 0.03
N LYS A 92 7.31 14.06 0.24
CA LYS A 92 8.32 14.28 -0.80
C LYS A 92 8.14 13.32 -1.98
N ALA A 93 7.93 12.03 -1.71
CA ALA A 93 7.77 11.01 -2.74
C ALA A 93 6.50 11.21 -3.57
N ILE A 94 5.36 11.46 -2.90
CA ILE A 94 4.08 11.67 -3.59
C ILE A 94 4.09 13.00 -4.34
N MET A 95 4.65 14.08 -3.77
CA MET A 95 4.80 15.36 -4.47
C MET A 95 5.65 15.21 -5.74
N LYS A 96 6.73 14.42 -5.69
CA LYS A 96 7.59 14.16 -6.84
C LYS A 96 6.84 13.45 -7.95
N GLY A 97 5.94 12.53 -7.59
CA GLY A 97 5.06 11.87 -8.54
C GLY A 97 5.68 10.75 -9.35
N GLU A 98 6.86 10.27 -8.97
CA GLU A 98 7.50 9.10 -9.57
C GLU A 98 8.39 8.42 -8.54
N ILE A 99 8.62 7.12 -8.75
CA ILE A 99 9.51 6.30 -7.94
C ILE A 99 10.78 6.04 -8.72
N THR A 100 11.90 6.51 -8.19
CA THR A 100 13.25 6.35 -8.79
C THR A 100 14.19 5.55 -7.91
N ASN A 101 13.79 5.26 -6.67
CA ASN A 101 14.57 4.49 -5.71
C ASN A 101 13.67 3.74 -4.72
N ARG A 102 14.27 2.82 -3.96
CA ARG A 102 13.57 1.96 -2.99
C ARG A 102 12.92 2.75 -1.83
N LYS A 103 13.55 3.84 -1.40
CA LYS A 103 13.01 4.69 -0.34
C LYS A 103 11.70 5.35 -0.76
N GLU A 104 11.64 5.85 -2.00
CA GLU A 104 10.42 6.37 -2.60
C GLU A 104 9.36 5.28 -2.73
N PHE A 105 9.74 4.05 -3.12
CA PHE A 105 8.82 2.92 -3.18
C PHE A 105 8.15 2.65 -1.81
N ARG A 106 8.93 2.55 -0.73
CA ARG A 106 8.41 2.37 0.64
C ARG A 106 7.48 3.50 1.07
N ALA A 107 7.74 4.73 0.62
CA ALA A 107 6.90 5.88 0.92
C ALA A 107 5.54 5.81 0.21
N TYR A 108 5.49 5.39 -1.06
CA TYR A 108 4.23 5.11 -1.77
C TYR A 108 3.49 3.93 -1.15
N GLU A 109 4.20 2.87 -0.81
CA GLU A 109 3.64 1.69 -0.16
C GLU A 109 2.97 2.05 1.16
N ALA A 110 3.65 2.79 2.04
CA ALA A 110 3.09 3.23 3.32
C ALA A 110 1.83 4.08 3.14
N MET A 111 1.80 4.95 2.12
CA MET A 111 0.57 5.68 1.80
C MET A 111 -0.55 4.71 1.41
N VAL A 112 -0.29 3.80 0.48
CA VAL A 112 -1.32 2.87 -0.01
C VAL A 112 -1.79 1.93 1.09
N HIS A 113 -0.89 1.47 1.95
CA HIS A 113 -1.17 0.62 3.11
C HIS A 113 -2.21 1.24 4.05
N GLU A 114 -1.96 2.46 4.52
CA GLU A 114 -2.89 3.15 5.43
C GLU A 114 -4.25 3.42 4.78
N ASN A 115 -4.28 3.68 3.46
CA ASN A 115 -5.53 3.85 2.73
C ASN A 115 -6.30 2.54 2.57
N LEU A 116 -5.60 1.42 2.40
CA LEU A 116 -6.21 0.10 2.32
C LEU A 116 -6.84 -0.30 3.66
N HIS A 117 -6.20 0.00 4.79
CA HIS A 117 -6.81 -0.15 6.12
C HIS A 117 -8.15 0.60 6.23
N ALA A 118 -8.19 1.82 5.70
CA ALA A 118 -9.43 2.60 5.68
C ALA A 118 -10.50 2.08 4.69
N LEU A 119 -10.10 1.34 3.65
CA LEU A 119 -10.99 0.78 2.62
C LEU A 119 -11.61 -0.55 2.98
N VAL A 120 -10.77 -1.49 3.41
CA VAL A 120 -11.16 -2.87 3.70
C VAL A 120 -11.94 -2.93 5.02
N GLY A 121 -11.83 -1.88 5.85
CA GLY A 121 -12.33 -1.84 7.20
C GLY A 121 -11.50 -2.74 8.10
N ASP A 122 -11.49 -2.47 9.41
CA ASP A 122 -10.98 -3.45 10.38
C ASP A 122 -11.78 -4.75 10.17
N ALA A 123 -11.18 -5.70 9.46
CA ALA A 123 -11.69 -7.04 9.48
C ALA A 123 -11.62 -7.51 10.95
N LYS A 124 -12.52 -8.42 11.31
CA LYS A 124 -12.62 -8.89 12.70
C LYS A 124 -11.59 -9.97 13.03
N TYR A 125 -10.49 -10.09 12.25
CA TYR A 125 -9.62 -11.27 12.28
C TYR A 125 -8.14 -10.92 12.40
N ASN A 126 -7.61 -11.13 13.61
CA ASN A 126 -6.18 -11.26 13.94
C ASN A 126 -5.28 -10.23 13.22
N SER A 127 -5.10 -9.07 13.87
CA SER A 127 -4.43 -7.85 13.36
C SER A 127 -3.15 -8.10 12.56
N LEU A 128 -2.35 -9.12 12.90
CA LEU A 128 -1.15 -9.46 12.13
C LEU A 128 -1.46 -9.86 10.69
N PHE A 129 -2.45 -10.74 10.46
CA PHE A 129 -2.83 -11.22 9.13
C PHE A 129 -3.31 -10.08 8.24
N GLU A 130 -4.17 -9.23 8.82
CA GLU A 130 -4.67 -8.01 8.17
C GLU A 130 -3.51 -7.10 7.78
N GLU A 131 -2.64 -6.71 8.71
CA GLU A 131 -1.47 -5.85 8.44
C GLU A 131 -0.61 -6.38 7.29
N GLY A 132 -0.22 -7.66 7.29
CA GLY A 132 0.62 -8.14 6.19
C GLY A 132 -0.14 -8.43 4.89
N SER A 133 -1.46 -8.66 4.94
CA SER A 133 -2.28 -8.70 3.72
C SER A 133 -2.38 -7.31 3.08
N THR A 134 -2.55 -6.26 3.90
CA THR A 134 -2.57 -4.85 3.50
C THR A 134 -1.22 -4.45 2.90
N GLU A 135 -0.10 -4.82 3.52
CA GLU A 135 1.25 -4.54 3.01
C GLU A 135 1.46 -5.18 1.62
N LEU A 136 1.03 -6.44 1.43
CA LEU A 136 1.13 -7.11 0.13
C LEU A 136 0.28 -6.45 -0.96
N LEU A 137 -0.95 -6.09 -0.63
CA LEU A 137 -1.84 -5.40 -1.55
C LEU A 137 -1.28 -4.02 -1.92
N ALA A 138 -0.69 -3.31 -0.95
CA ALA A 138 -0.04 -2.03 -1.17
C ALA A 138 1.16 -2.14 -2.12
N GLN A 139 2.07 -3.09 -1.89
CA GLN A 139 3.22 -3.32 -2.78
C GLN A 139 2.79 -3.63 -4.20
N ARG A 140 1.84 -4.57 -4.37
CA ARG A 140 1.32 -4.95 -5.69
C ARG A 140 0.67 -3.77 -6.40
N PHE A 141 -0.11 -2.99 -5.67
CA PHE A 141 -0.72 -1.80 -6.21
C PHE A 141 0.34 -0.81 -6.71
N VAL A 142 1.35 -0.49 -5.90
CA VAL A 142 2.41 0.46 -6.27
C VAL A 142 3.20 -0.03 -7.49
N LEU A 143 3.60 -1.31 -7.51
CA LEU A 143 4.33 -1.91 -8.63
C LEU A 143 3.58 -1.81 -9.97
N ASN A 144 2.25 -1.90 -9.93
CA ASN A 144 1.38 -1.93 -11.10
C ASN A 144 0.84 -0.56 -11.51
N ASN A 145 0.71 0.41 -10.59
CA ASN A 145 -0.02 1.67 -10.85
C ASN A 145 0.82 2.95 -10.75
N VAL A 146 2.07 2.87 -10.28
CA VAL A 146 2.93 4.04 -10.07
C VAL A 146 4.12 4.01 -11.03
N GLN A 147 4.50 5.21 -11.53
CA GLN A 147 5.62 5.35 -12.45
C GLN A 147 6.93 4.97 -11.77
N MET A 148 7.68 4.06 -12.41
CA MET A 148 9.04 3.73 -11.99
C MET A 148 9.88 3.18 -13.15
N PRO A 149 11.22 3.31 -13.10
CA PRO A 149 12.10 2.67 -14.07
C PRO A 149 11.90 1.15 -14.09
N LYS A 150 11.86 0.56 -15.29
CA LYS A 150 11.73 -0.90 -15.48
C LYS A 150 12.75 -1.70 -14.65
N ARG A 151 14.01 -1.25 -14.65
CA ARG A 151 15.08 -1.88 -13.86
C ARG A 151 14.76 -1.90 -12.37
N LEU A 152 14.28 -0.78 -11.82
CA LEU A 152 13.89 -0.70 -10.40
C LEU A 152 12.70 -1.61 -10.10
N ARG A 153 11.69 -1.64 -10.98
CA ARG A 153 10.53 -2.54 -10.86
C ARG A 153 10.96 -4.00 -10.81
N GLU A 154 11.83 -4.42 -11.74
CA GLU A 154 12.36 -5.78 -11.78
C GLU A 154 13.20 -6.12 -10.55
N GLU A 155 14.03 -5.19 -10.08
CA GLU A 155 14.82 -5.37 -8.85
C GLU A 155 13.92 -5.49 -7.60
N LEU A 156 12.84 -4.71 -7.52
CA LEU A 156 11.84 -4.79 -6.46
C LEU A 156 11.03 -6.09 -6.54
N LEU A 157 10.72 -6.60 -7.74
CA LEU A 157 10.05 -7.89 -7.91
C LEU A 157 10.96 -9.08 -7.55
N LYS A 158 12.26 -9.00 -7.88
CA LYS A 158 13.26 -10.06 -7.58
C LYS A 158 13.71 -10.06 -6.12
N LYS A 159 13.83 -8.86 -5.53
CA LYS A 159 14.20 -8.63 -4.14
C LYS A 159 13.23 -7.62 -3.54
N PRO A 160 12.00 -8.06 -3.23
CA PRO A 160 11.05 -7.21 -2.55
C PRO A 160 11.65 -6.82 -1.21
N GLU A 161 11.44 -5.56 -0.80
CA GLU A 161 11.81 -5.11 0.54
C GLU A 161 10.85 -5.75 1.52
N TYR A 162 11.09 -7.02 1.76
CA TYR A 162 10.27 -7.83 2.61
C TYR A 162 10.63 -7.53 4.06
N THR A 163 9.81 -6.72 4.72
CA THR A 163 9.44 -6.93 6.13
C THR A 163 8.69 -8.27 6.35
N TYR A 164 8.53 -9.07 5.28
CA TYR A 164 7.63 -10.21 5.08
C TYR A 164 8.20 -11.57 5.52
N GLU A 165 9.49 -11.75 5.73
CA GLU A 165 9.98 -13.05 6.24
C GLU A 165 9.38 -13.37 7.63
N PRO A 166 9.33 -12.42 8.59
CA PRO A 166 8.55 -12.58 9.81
C PRO A 166 7.06 -12.80 9.56
N PHE A 167 6.44 -12.08 8.61
CA PHE A 167 5.00 -12.22 8.35
C PHE A 167 4.63 -13.56 7.71
N VAL A 168 5.37 -14.06 6.72
CA VAL A 168 5.16 -15.42 6.15
C VAL A 168 5.36 -16.47 7.21
N LYS A 169 6.42 -16.34 8.02
CA LYS A 169 6.67 -17.24 9.14
C LYS A 169 5.53 -17.19 10.14
N ASN A 170 5.03 -16.00 10.48
CA ASN A 170 3.92 -15.83 11.42
C ASN A 170 2.60 -16.36 10.86
N VAL A 171 2.27 -16.07 9.60
CA VAL A 171 1.05 -16.57 8.93
C VAL A 171 1.12 -18.08 8.75
N ALA A 172 2.26 -18.63 8.37
CA ALA A 172 2.47 -20.08 8.32
C ALA A 172 2.37 -20.70 9.71
N SER A 173 2.91 -20.05 10.75
CA SER A 173 2.86 -20.54 12.14
C SER A 173 1.44 -20.48 12.71
N ILE A 174 0.69 -19.40 12.45
CA ILE A 174 -0.73 -19.27 12.81
C ILE A 174 -1.56 -20.29 12.04
N ALA A 175 -1.33 -20.46 10.74
CA ALA A 175 -2.05 -21.45 9.95
C ALA A 175 -1.80 -22.87 10.46
N LEU A 176 -0.56 -23.19 10.84
CA LEU A 176 -0.22 -24.46 11.49
C LEU A 176 -0.89 -24.57 12.87
N LEU A 177 -0.87 -23.52 13.70
CA LEU A 177 -1.55 -23.52 15.00
C LEU A 177 -3.05 -23.77 14.86
N MET A 178 -3.72 -23.06 13.94
CA MET A 178 -5.14 -23.22 13.64
C MET A 178 -5.48 -24.58 13.02
N ALA A 179 -4.46 -25.31 12.57
CA ALA A 179 -4.56 -26.62 11.97
C ALA A 179 -3.98 -27.74 12.84
N ASP A 180 -3.74 -27.49 14.14
CA ASP A 180 -3.11 -28.43 15.08
C ASP A 180 -1.78 -29.03 14.57
N GLY A 181 -0.99 -28.20 13.88
CA GLY A 181 0.28 -28.58 13.27
C GLY A 181 0.16 -29.34 11.95
N ASP A 182 -1.04 -29.59 11.41
CA ASP A 182 -1.23 -30.27 10.14
C ASP A 182 -0.99 -29.31 8.95
N PRO A 183 0.08 -29.52 8.15
CA PRO A 183 0.43 -28.62 7.07
C PRO A 183 -0.58 -28.63 5.90
N VAL A 184 -1.29 -29.73 5.67
CA VAL A 184 -2.30 -29.82 4.60
C VAL A 184 -3.55 -29.05 4.99
N LYS A 185 -3.97 -29.13 6.26
CA LYS A 185 -5.06 -28.32 6.79
C LYS A 185 -4.68 -26.85 6.90
N ALA A 186 -3.45 -26.53 7.29
CA ALA A 186 -2.93 -25.16 7.32
C ALA A 186 -2.98 -24.50 5.94
N MET A 187 -2.56 -25.23 4.89
CA MET A 187 -2.67 -24.76 3.50
C MET A 187 -4.13 -24.54 3.07
N ARG A 188 -5.03 -25.47 3.38
CA ARG A 188 -6.47 -25.30 3.11
C ARG A 188 -7.08 -24.13 3.89
N TRP A 189 -6.61 -23.90 5.11
CA TRP A 189 -7.03 -22.75 5.92
C TRP A 189 -6.58 -21.44 5.27
N LEU A 190 -5.32 -21.35 4.85
CA LEU A 190 -4.77 -20.21 4.09
C LEU A 190 -5.46 -20.01 2.74
N GLU A 191 -5.95 -21.06 2.10
CA GLU A 191 -6.72 -20.96 0.86
C GLU A 191 -8.13 -20.42 1.09
N ARG A 192 -8.74 -20.75 2.23
CA ARG A 192 -10.08 -20.26 2.62
C ARG A 192 -10.09 -18.80 3.07
N THR A 193 -8.97 -18.28 3.57
CA THR A 193 -8.85 -16.87 3.98
C THR A 193 -8.55 -15.91 2.81
N LYS A 194 -8.53 -16.40 1.57
CA LYS A 194 -8.32 -15.58 0.34
C LYS A 194 -9.60 -14.93 -0.20
N THR A 195 -10.75 -15.12 0.45
CA THR A 195 -12.05 -14.51 0.11
C THR A 195 -12.32 -13.28 0.95
#